data_AF-A0A4Q1DB03-F1
#
_entry.id   AF-A0A4Q1DB03-F1
#
_cell.length_a   1.000
_cell.length_b   1.000
_cell.length_c   1.000
_cell.angle_alpha   90.00
_cell.angle_beta   90.00
_cell.angle_gamma   90.00
#
_symmetry.space_group_name_H-M   'P 1'
#
loop_
_entity.id
_entity.type
_entity.pdbx_description
1 polymer ?
#
loop_
_entity_poly.entity_id
_entity_poly.type
_entity_poly.pdbx_seq_one_letter_code
_entity_poly.pdbx_strand_id
1 'polypeptide(L)'
;MFSYALLEPGCYYLVQEKENEPVVMIHVSVVSDYCMYVHRYGETETMEWKKKTDSIHDILELLSDNVVREWQEVYNSSEGTYDYEEGEE
;
A
#
# COMPACT_ATOMS: atom_id res chain seq x y z
N MET A 1 -12.48 10.18 -10.49
CA MET A 1 -12.22 8.77 -10.14
C MET A 1 -10.95 8.36 -10.83
N PHE A 2 -10.00 7.86 -10.04
CA PHE A 2 -8.69 7.41 -10.49
C PHE A 2 -8.71 5.91 -10.77
N SER A 3 -7.55 5.35 -11.10
CA SER A 3 -7.38 3.92 -11.30
C SER A 3 -6.01 3.48 -10.84
N TYR A 4 -5.87 2.18 -10.55
CA TYR A 4 -4.59 1.58 -10.16
C TYR A 4 -3.47 1.83 -11.19
N ALA A 5 -3.78 2.04 -12.47
CA ALA A 5 -2.81 2.39 -13.51
C ALA A 5 -1.94 3.64 -13.23
N LEU A 6 -2.34 4.50 -12.29
CA LEU A 6 -1.61 5.72 -11.93
C LEU A 6 -0.58 5.48 -10.80
N LEU A 7 -0.54 4.29 -10.23
CA LEU A 7 0.35 3.96 -9.13
C LEU A 7 1.66 3.36 -9.64
N GLU A 8 2.74 3.63 -8.93
CA GLU A 8 4.09 3.18 -9.26
C GLU A 8 4.48 1.96 -8.41
N PRO A 9 5.20 0.97 -8.97
CA PRO A 9 5.71 -0.17 -8.21
C PRO A 9 6.71 0.26 -7.13
N GLY A 10 6.69 -0.40 -5.98
CA GLY A 10 7.57 -0.12 -4.84
C GLY A 10 7.12 1.08 -3.99
N CYS A 11 6.01 1.73 -4.35
CA CYS A 11 5.51 2.91 -3.65
C CYS A 11 4.34 2.57 -2.71
N TYR A 12 4.25 3.35 -1.62
CA TYR A 12 3.17 3.30 -0.65
C TYR A 12 2.22 4.48 -0.86
N TYR A 13 0.93 4.21 -0.90
CA TYR A 13 -0.10 5.23 -1.09
C TYR A 13 -1.14 5.18 0.02
N LEU A 14 -1.65 6.36 0.40
CA LEU A 14 -2.93 6.47 1.09
C LEU A 14 -4.03 6.69 0.05
N VAL A 15 -4.99 5.78 0.02
CA VAL A 15 -6.08 5.79 -0.95
C VAL A 15 -7.43 5.63 -0.27
N GLN A 16 -8.46 6.14 -0.93
CA GLN A 16 -9.84 5.79 -0.65
C GLN A 16 -10.36 4.98 -1.83
N GLU A 17 -10.65 3.70 -1.63
CA GLU A 17 -11.05 2.79 -2.72
C GLU A 17 -12.49 3.06 -3.20
N LYS A 18 -13.44 3.29 -2.27
CA LYS A 18 -14.82 3.68 -2.58
C LYS A 18 -15.25 4.93 -1.82
N GLU A 19 -16.26 5.61 -2.36
CA GLU A 19 -16.88 6.77 -1.73
C GLU A 19 -17.41 6.39 -0.33
N ASN A 20 -17.05 7.17 0.69
CA ASN A 20 -17.38 6.95 2.10
C ASN A 20 -16.72 5.72 2.78
N GLU A 21 -15.75 5.05 2.15
CA GLU A 21 -14.93 4.05 2.85
C GLU A 21 -13.75 4.70 3.60
N PRO A 22 -13.21 4.07 4.66
CA PRO A 22 -12.01 4.57 5.33
C PRO A 22 -10.81 4.67 4.39
N VAL A 23 -9.89 5.58 4.71
CA VAL A 23 -8.59 5.65 4.06
C VAL A 23 -7.79 4.41 4.43
N VAL A 24 -7.15 3.79 3.44
CA VAL A 24 -6.28 2.64 3.64
C VAL A 24 -4.92 2.88 3.00
N MET A 25 -3.89 2.30 3.62
CA MET A 25 -2.57 2.26 3.02
C MET A 25 -2.47 1.06 2.08
N ILE A 26 -1.91 1.28 0.90
CA ILE A 26 -1.57 0.21 -0.04
C ILE A 26 -0.10 0.29 -0.46
N HIS A 27 0.52 -0.87 -0.71
CA HIS A 27 1.83 -0.99 -1.32
C HIS A 27 1.75 -1.80 -2.61
N VAL A 28 2.33 -1.25 -3.68
CA VAL A 28 2.33 -1.89 -5.00
C VAL A 28 3.57 -2.77 -5.15
N SER A 29 3.43 -4.08 -4.95
CA SER A 29 4.57 -5.01 -4.97
C SER A 29 4.95 -5.48 -6.38
N VAL A 30 3.98 -5.80 -7.24
CA VAL A 30 4.24 -6.35 -8.58
C VAL A 30 3.34 -5.70 -9.62
N VAL A 31 3.88 -5.39 -10.80
CA VAL A 31 3.11 -4.87 -11.93
C VAL A 31 3.24 -5.81 -13.11
N SER A 32 2.11 -6.24 -13.67
CA SER A 32 2.01 -6.96 -14.94
C SER A 32 1.41 -6.05 -16.02
N ASP A 33 1.19 -6.56 -17.22
CA ASP A 33 0.62 -5.78 -18.33
C ASP A 33 -0.75 -5.19 -17.95
N TYR A 34 -1.61 -5.98 -17.31
CA TYR A 34 -3.01 -5.63 -17.03
C TYR A 34 -3.35 -5.48 -15.56
N CYS A 35 -2.53 -6.03 -14.66
CA CYS A 35 -2.83 -6.10 -13.24
C CYS A 35 -1.67 -5.61 -12.39
N MET A 36 -1.97 -5.33 -11.13
CA MET A 36 -1.02 -4.95 -10.09
C MET A 36 -1.30 -5.79 -8.86
N TYR A 37 -0.26 -6.35 -8.27
CA TYR A 37 -0.32 -7.06 -7.01
C TYR A 37 -0.08 -6.07 -5.88
N VAL A 38 -1.07 -5.93 -5.01
CA VAL A 38 -1.14 -4.87 -4.01
C VAL A 38 -1.29 -5.49 -2.62
N HIS A 39 -0.49 -5.02 -1.68
CA HIS A 39 -0.67 -5.28 -0.26
C HIS A 39 -1.52 -4.16 0.31
N ARG A 40 -2.60 -4.50 1.00
CA ARG A 40 -3.54 -3.56 1.58
C ARG A 40 -3.51 -3.69 3.10
N TYR A 41 -3.16 -2.59 3.77
CA TYR A 41 -3.04 -2.51 5.22
C TYR A 41 -4.29 -1.82 5.78
N GLY A 42 -5.37 -2.60 5.93
CA GLY A 42 -6.62 -2.18 6.56
C GLY A 42 -6.86 -2.92 7.88
N GLU A 43 -8.13 -3.12 8.27
CA GLU A 43 -8.49 -3.94 9.45
C GLU A 43 -7.94 -5.37 9.37
N THR A 44 -7.81 -5.90 8.15
CA THR A 44 -7.08 -7.13 7.88
C THR A 44 -6.09 -6.86 6.76
N GLU A 45 -4.85 -7.33 6.94
CA GLU A 45 -3.85 -7.30 5.89
C GLU A 45 -4.23 -8.29 4.79
N THR A 46 -4.34 -7.80 3.55
CA THR A 46 -4.66 -8.63 2.41
C THR A 46 -3.73 -8.35 1.26
N MET A 47 -3.29 -9.40 0.57
CA MET A 47 -2.51 -9.30 -0.66
C MET A 47 -3.37 -9.77 -1.82
N GLU A 48 -3.63 -8.89 -2.79
CA GLU A 48 -4.59 -9.15 -3.86
C GLU A 48 -4.14 -8.59 -5.21
N TRP A 49 -4.68 -9.18 -6.29
CA TRP A 49 -4.52 -8.66 -7.65
C TRP A 49 -5.64 -7.69 -7.98
N LYS A 50 -5.27 -6.47 -8.37
CA LYS A 50 -6.18 -5.45 -8.94
C LYS A 50 -5.90 -5.30 -10.43
N LYS A 51 -6.92 -5.10 -11.24
CA LYS A 51 -6.71 -4.66 -12.63
C LYS A 51 -6.26 -3.21 -12.60
N LYS A 52 -5.38 -2.83 -13.53
CA LYS A 52 -4.99 -1.42 -13.72
C LYS A 52 -6.18 -0.50 -13.97
N THR A 53 -7.23 -1.04 -14.59
CA THR A 53 -8.49 -0.33 -14.88
C THR A 53 -9.47 -0.32 -13.71
N ASP A 54 -9.21 -1.04 -12.62
CA ASP A 54 -10.06 -0.98 -11.44
C ASP A 54 -9.99 0.43 -10.87
N SER A 55 -11.15 0.93 -10.46
CA SER A 55 -11.33 2.31 -10.09
C SER A 55 -10.95 2.56 -8.63
N ILE A 56 -10.25 3.67 -8.38
CA ILE A 56 -9.96 4.21 -7.05
C ILE A 56 -10.78 5.49 -6.90
N HIS A 57 -11.53 5.64 -5.82
CA HIS A 57 -12.29 6.86 -5.58
C HIS A 57 -11.38 8.08 -5.52
N ASP A 58 -10.38 8.04 -4.62
CA ASP A 58 -9.39 9.10 -4.46
C ASP A 58 -7.98 8.55 -4.14
N ILE A 59 -6.95 9.22 -4.66
CA ILE A 59 -5.54 8.97 -4.32
C ILE A 59 -5.09 10.20 -3.52
N LEU A 60 -4.97 10.02 -2.21
CA LEU A 60 -4.77 11.13 -1.29
C LEU A 60 -3.30 11.54 -1.22
N GLU A 61 -2.41 10.55 -1.16
CA GLU A 61 -0.99 10.80 -0.93
C GLU A 61 -0.13 9.64 -1.45
N LEU A 62 1.00 9.99 -2.09
CA LEU A 62 2.16 9.12 -2.25
C LEU A 62 3.08 9.38 -1.06
N LEU A 63 3.29 8.36 -0.23
CA LEU A 63 4.08 8.51 0.98
C LEU A 63 5.57 8.56 0.67
N SER A 64 6.28 9.43 1.39
CA SER A 64 7.74 9.45 1.39
C SER A 64 8.32 8.34 2.26
N ASP A 65 9.55 7.92 1.96
CA ASP A 65 10.26 6.85 2.68
C ASP A 65 10.31 7.08 4.21
N ASN A 66 10.49 8.34 4.64
CA ASN A 66 10.51 8.68 6.06
C ASN A 66 9.17 8.36 6.75
N VAL A 67 8.05 8.70 6.10
CA VAL A 67 6.70 8.46 6.64
C VAL A 67 6.39 6.96 6.64
N VAL A 68 6.83 6.23 5.60
CA VAL A 68 6.67 4.78 5.53
C VAL A 68 7.44 4.11 6.67
N ARG A 69 8.68 4.53 6.96
CA ARG A 69 9.46 3.99 8.07
C ARG A 69 8.79 4.25 9.42
N GLU A 70 8.34 5.48 9.68
CA GLU A 70 7.61 5.81 10.91
C GLU A 70 6.34 4.96 11.06
N TRP A 71 5.61 4.73 9.97
CA TRP A 71 4.44 3.85 9.99
C TRP A 71 4.82 2.39 10.26
N GLN A 72 5.88 1.86 9.63
CA GLN A 72 6.35 0.49 9.84
C GLN A 72 6.75 0.24 11.30
N GLU A 73 7.42 1.18 11.95
CA GLU A 73 7.78 1.08 13.38
C GLU A 73 6.52 0.90 14.26
N VAL A 74 5.46 1.67 13.96
CA VAL A 74 4.18 1.56 14.68
C VAL A 74 3.48 0.24 14.35
N TYR A 75 3.44 -0.15 13.08
CA TYR A 75 2.76 -1.35 12.61
C TYR A 75 3.40 -2.62 13.21
N ASN A 76 4.73 -2.75 13.08
CA ASN A 76 5.48 -3.91 13.56
C ASN A 76 5.47 -4.01 15.09
N SER A 77 5.51 -2.89 15.81
CA SER A 77 5.40 -2.90 17.28
C SER A 77 4.01 -3.31 17.77
N SER A 78 2.95 -3.06 16.99
CA SER A 78 1.59 -3.47 17.30
C SER A 78 1.28 -4.95 16.98
N GLU A 79 1.88 -5.49 15.91
CA GLU A 79 1.64 -6.86 15.40
C GLU A 79 2.69 -7.90 15.88
N GLY A 80 3.65 -7.49 16.73
CA GLY A 80 4.55 -8.39 17.48
C GLY A 80 5.44 -9.31 16.61
N THR A 81 5.84 -8.87 15.41
CA THR A 81 6.48 -9.73 14.41
C THR A 81 7.72 -9.07 13.78
N TYR A 82 8.88 -9.62 14.15
CA TYR A 82 10.24 -9.60 13.57
C TYR A 82 10.72 -8.34 12.82
N ASP A 83 11.51 -7.53 13.53
CA ASP A 83 12.59 -6.75 12.92
C ASP A 83 13.46 -7.69 12.07
N TYR A 84 13.33 -7.60 10.75
CA TYR A 84 14.47 -7.87 9.88
C TYR A 84 15.37 -6.63 9.98
N GLU A 85 16.10 -6.50 11.09
CA GLU A 85 17.34 -5.73 11.07
C GLU A 85 18.17 -6.30 9.92
N GLU A 86 18.29 -5.54 8.84
CA GLU A 86 19.30 -5.76 7.81
C GLU A 86 20.63 -5.92 8.55
N GLY A 87 21.23 -7.11 8.40
CA GLY A 87 22.61 -7.33 8.77
C GLY A 87 23.48 -6.39 7.94
N GLU A 88 23.83 -5.25 8.53
CA GLU A 88 25.07 -4.55 8.18
C GLU A 88 26.23 -5.42 8.69
N GLU A 89 27.01 -6.00 7.76
CA GLU A 89 28.33 -6.58 8.04
C GLU A 89 29.31 -5.55 8.61
#